data_AF-A0A2T6AYI3-F1
#
_entry.id   AF-A0A2T6AYI3-F1
#
_cell.length_a   1.000
_cell.length_b   1.000
_cell.length_c   1.000
_cell.angle_alpha   90.00
_cell.angle_beta   90.00
_cell.angle_gamma   90.00
#
_symmetry.space_group_name_H-M   'P 1'
#
loop_
_entity.id
_entity.type
_entity.pdbx_description
1 polymer ?
#
loop_
_entity_poly.entity_id
_entity_poly.type
_entity_poly.pdbx_seq_one_letter_code
_entity_poly.pdbx_strand_id
1 'polypeptide(L)'
;MRGLVLILVLVSQAAFAEEQRTPTERLNAFRTAQAFDCRNVSCKQLRSCAEACYKLIQCGQSIRDGDNDGIPCENLCNRRC
;
A
#
# COMPACT_ATOMS: atom_id res chain seq x y z
N MET A 1 33.62 -34.26 34.58
CA MET A 1 32.98 -33.00 35.04
C MET A 1 32.57 -32.27 33.78
N ARG A 2 31.33 -32.47 33.32
CA ARG A 2 30.16 -31.61 33.63
C ARG A 2 30.40 -30.17 33.19
N GLY A 3 29.73 -29.79 32.11
CA GLY A 3 29.65 -28.44 31.56
C GLY A 3 29.40 -28.52 30.06
N LEU A 4 28.45 -29.33 29.57
CA LEU A 4 27.03 -28.96 29.54
C LEU A 4 26.80 -27.55 28.96
N VAL A 5 27.53 -27.19 27.90
CA VAL A 5 27.16 -26.09 26.98
C VAL A 5 26.73 -26.70 25.64
N LEU A 6 25.85 -27.71 25.73
CA LEU A 6 24.95 -28.14 24.67
C LEU A 6 23.55 -27.66 25.05
N ILE A 7 23.40 -26.36 25.30
CA ILE A 7 22.07 -25.75 25.32
C ILE A 7 21.69 -25.60 23.86
N LEU A 8 21.04 -26.66 23.38
CA LEU A 8 20.06 -26.67 22.31
C LEU A 8 19.29 -25.34 22.29
N VAL A 9 19.72 -24.38 21.47
CA VAL A 9 18.83 -23.30 21.03
C VAL A 9 17.92 -23.89 19.95
N LEU A 10 17.08 -24.85 20.37
CA LEU A 10 15.87 -25.30 19.67
C LEU A 10 14.74 -24.29 19.95
N VAL A 11 15.02 -23.00 19.80
CA VAL A 11 13.93 -22.03 19.71
C VAL A 11 13.54 -22.01 18.24
N SER A 12 12.51 -22.80 17.93
CA SER A 12 11.76 -22.81 16.69
C SER A 12 11.29 -21.40 16.37
N GLN A 13 12.10 -20.60 15.68
CA GLN A 13 11.67 -19.32 15.14
C GLN A 13 10.97 -19.56 13.79
N ALA A 14 9.79 -20.18 13.85
CA ALA A 14 8.78 -20.05 12.81
C ALA A 14 8.03 -18.70 12.98
N ALA A 15 8.74 -17.60 13.25
CA ALA A 15 8.13 -16.34 13.64
C ALA A 15 8.86 -15.07 13.16
N PHE A 16 9.84 -15.17 12.26
CA PHE A 16 10.18 -14.04 11.41
C PHE A 16 9.41 -14.19 10.11
N ALA A 17 8.14 -13.75 10.12
CA ALA A 17 7.55 -13.24 8.91
C ALA A 17 8.30 -11.93 8.58
N GLU A 18 9.44 -12.05 7.90
CA GLU A 18 9.98 -10.92 7.16
C GLU A 18 9.00 -10.63 6.03
N GLU A 19 8.05 -9.74 6.33
CA GLU A 19 7.39 -8.88 5.35
C GLU A 19 8.45 -7.90 4.80
N GLN A 20 9.50 -8.44 4.18
CA GLN A 20 10.42 -7.64 3.39
C GLN A 20 9.83 -7.56 1.99
N ARG A 21 9.01 -6.51 1.76
CA ARG A 21 8.67 -6.07 0.41
C ARG A 21 9.95 -6.07 -0.41
N THR A 22 9.95 -6.85 -1.48
CA THR A 22 11.08 -7.03 -2.36
C THR A 22 11.60 -5.66 -2.82
N PRO A 23 12.91 -5.51 -3.10
CA PRO A 23 13.43 -4.25 -3.65
C PRO A 23 12.62 -3.73 -4.85
N THR A 24 12.08 -4.64 -5.65
CA THR A 24 11.18 -4.37 -6.77
C THR A 24 9.85 -3.73 -6.34
N GLU A 25 9.20 -4.23 -5.28
CA GLU A 25 7.96 -3.63 -4.78
C GLU A 25 8.17 -2.22 -4.24
N ARG A 26 9.31 -1.99 -3.56
CA ARG A 26 9.67 -0.64 -3.09
C ARG A 26 9.89 0.31 -4.28
N LEU A 27 10.62 -0.15 -5.31
CA LEU A 27 10.80 0.63 -6.52
C LEU A 27 9.47 0.92 -7.23
N ASN A 28 8.58 -0.06 -7.29
CA ASN A 28 7.25 0.11 -7.89
C ASN A 28 6.42 1.14 -7.12
N ALA A 29 6.43 1.10 -5.78
CA ALA A 29 5.75 2.09 -4.96
C ALA A 29 6.29 3.51 -5.20
N PHE A 30 7.62 3.67 -5.27
CA PHE A 30 8.24 4.95 -5.64
C PHE A 30 7.82 5.41 -7.03
N ARG A 31 7.78 4.50 -8.01
CA ARG A 31 7.37 4.82 -9.38
C ARG A 31 5.90 5.24 -9.45
N THR A 32 5.03 4.59 -8.69
CA THR A 32 3.63 4.96 -8.55
C THR A 32 3.47 6.33 -7.90
N ALA A 33 4.24 6.63 -6.86
CA ALA A 33 4.23 7.95 -6.21
C ALA A 33 4.68 9.08 -7.15
N GLN A 34 5.66 8.80 -8.02
CA GLN A 34 6.14 9.76 -9.04
C GLN A 34 5.22 9.89 -10.26
N ALA A 35 4.27 8.96 -10.45
CA ALA A 35 3.39 8.95 -11.61
C ALA A 35 2.13 9.81 -11.44
N PHE A 36 1.79 10.22 -10.22
CA PHE A 36 0.54 10.89 -9.91
C PHE A 36 0.75 12.35 -9.51
N ASP A 37 -0.23 13.19 -9.85
CA ASP A 37 -0.24 14.62 -9.55
C ASP A 37 -1.54 15.03 -8.83
N CYS A 38 -1.57 16.25 -8.31
CA CYS A 38 -2.77 16.82 -7.68
C CYS A 38 -3.63 17.68 -8.63
N ARG A 39 -3.50 17.53 -9.96
CA ARG A 39 -4.41 18.21 -10.89
C ARG A 39 -5.83 17.70 -10.67
N ASN A 40 -6.78 18.62 -10.71
CA ASN A 40 -8.19 18.29 -10.60
C ASN A 40 -8.72 17.84 -11.98
N VAL A 41 -9.00 16.54 -12.11
CA VAL A 41 -9.51 15.92 -13.34
C VAL A 41 -10.70 15.04 -12.99
N SER A 42 -11.70 14.88 -13.86
CA SER A 42 -12.87 14.06 -13.51
C SER A 42 -12.51 12.57 -13.33
N CYS A 43 -13.32 11.80 -12.60
CA CYS A 43 -13.13 10.34 -12.45
C CYS A 43 -13.08 9.62 -13.82
N LYS A 44 -13.72 10.17 -14.86
CA LYS A 44 -13.69 9.64 -16.23
C LYS A 44 -12.33 9.77 -16.91
N GLN A 45 -11.47 10.67 -16.43
CA GLN A 45 -10.12 10.89 -16.96
C GLN A 45 -9.06 10.08 -16.24
N LEU A 46 -9.34 9.63 -15.01
CA LEU A 46 -8.44 8.77 -14.24
C LEU A 46 -8.36 7.38 -14.88
N ARG A 47 -7.20 6.75 -14.76
CA ARG A 47 -6.93 5.45 -15.41
C ARG A 47 -6.67 4.32 -14.43
N SER A 48 -6.59 4.60 -13.14
CA SER A 48 -6.35 3.58 -12.12
C SER A 48 -6.99 3.96 -10.79
N CYS A 49 -7.40 2.94 -10.03
CA CYS A 49 -7.84 3.12 -8.66
C CYS A 49 -6.72 3.71 -7.78
N ALA A 50 -5.46 3.34 -8.02
CA ALA A 50 -4.31 3.89 -7.29
C ALA A 50 -4.19 5.42 -7.45
N GLU A 51 -4.43 5.95 -8.66
CA GLU A 51 -4.44 7.40 -8.91
C GLU A 51 -5.63 8.09 -8.23
N ALA A 52 -6.81 7.46 -8.25
CA ALA A 52 -7.99 7.96 -7.56
C ALA A 52 -7.75 8.04 -6.03
N CYS A 53 -7.17 6.99 -5.44
CA CYS A 53 -6.76 6.97 -4.05
C CYS A 53 -5.71 8.03 -3.72
N TYR A 54 -4.71 8.20 -4.58
CA TYR A 54 -3.71 9.26 -4.39
C TYR A 54 -4.37 10.65 -4.36
N LYS A 55 -5.28 10.93 -5.30
CA LYS A 55 -5.98 12.22 -5.35
C LYS A 55 -6.91 12.42 -4.13
N LEU A 56 -7.56 11.37 -3.63
CA LEU A 56 -8.37 11.44 -2.41
C LEU A 56 -7.50 11.70 -1.17
N ILE A 57 -6.52 10.82 -0.90
CA ILE A 57 -5.75 10.83 0.36
C ILE A 57 -4.64 11.88 0.34
N GLN A 58 -3.81 11.89 -0.70
CA GLN A 58 -2.60 12.72 -0.73
C GLN A 58 -2.91 14.17 -1.15
N CYS A 59 -3.89 14.36 -2.04
CA CYS A 59 -4.27 15.69 -2.52
C CYS A 59 -5.51 16.26 -1.82
N GLY A 60 -6.19 15.49 -0.96
CA GLY A 60 -7.38 15.94 -0.22
C GLY A 60 -8.61 16.20 -1.11
N GLN A 61 -8.67 15.61 -2.31
CA GLN A 61 -9.79 15.83 -3.23
C GLN A 61 -10.98 14.95 -2.85
N SER A 62 -11.77 15.37 -1.85
CA SER A 62 -12.97 14.65 -1.39
C SER A 62 -13.98 14.40 -2.50
N ILE A 63 -14.01 15.21 -3.56
CA ILE A 63 -14.85 15.00 -4.74
C ILE A 63 -14.63 13.64 -5.43
N ARG A 64 -13.54 12.93 -5.12
CA ARG A 64 -13.33 11.56 -5.59
C ARG A 64 -14.26 10.56 -4.92
N ASP A 65 -14.65 10.81 -3.69
CA ASP A 65 -15.53 9.99 -2.86
C ASP A 65 -16.82 10.79 -2.61
N GLY A 66 -17.74 10.73 -3.59
CA GLY A 66 -18.89 11.63 -3.64
C GLY A 66 -19.93 11.35 -2.55
N ASP A 67 -20.06 10.09 -2.15
CA ASP A 67 -20.95 9.59 -1.11
C ASP A 67 -20.26 9.38 0.24
N ASN A 68 -18.93 9.56 0.30
CA ASN A 68 -18.09 9.52 1.51
C ASN A 68 -18.06 8.13 2.18
N ASP A 69 -18.08 7.07 1.38
CA ASP A 69 -18.03 5.69 1.85
C ASP A 69 -16.60 5.13 1.97
N GLY A 70 -15.62 5.91 1.50
CA GLY A 70 -14.19 5.62 1.45
C GLY A 70 -13.71 5.02 0.11
N ILE A 71 -14.59 4.83 -0.87
CA ILE A 71 -14.29 4.23 -2.17
C ILE A 71 -14.30 5.31 -3.25
N PRO A 72 -13.13 5.84 -3.66
CA PRO A 72 -13.13 6.91 -4.65
C PRO A 72 -13.40 6.39 -6.06
N CYS A 73 -14.14 7.17 -6.85
CA CYS A 73 -14.37 6.93 -8.26
C CYS A 73 -14.74 5.46 -8.54
N GLU A 74 -15.88 4.98 -8.05
CA GLU A 74 -16.32 3.57 -8.06
C GLU A 74 -16.33 2.87 -9.44
N ASN A 75 -16.26 3.63 -10.53
CA ASN A 75 -16.01 3.06 -11.87
C ASN A 75 -14.60 2.45 -12.04
N LEU A 76 -13.65 2.79 -11.15
CA LEU A 76 -12.27 2.31 -11.14
C LEU A 76 -11.94 1.50 -9.89
N CYS A 77 -12.58 1.82 -8.76
CA CYS A 77 -12.33 1.19 -7.46
C CYS A 77 -13.52 0.35 -7.02
N ASN A 78 -13.23 -0.77 -6.36
CA ASN A 78 -14.23 -1.65 -5.74
C ASN A 78 -13.97 -1.87 -4.23
N ARG A 79 -13.07 -1.06 -3.66
CA ARG A 79 -12.63 -1.13 -2.27
C ARG A 79 -12.11 0.23 -1.81
N ARG A 80 -12.06 0.41 -0.49
CA ARG A 80 -11.48 1.58 0.14
C ARG A 80 -9.99 1.71 -0.17
N CYS A 81 -9.53 2.95 -0.21
CA CYS A 81 -8.13 3.29 -0.06
C CYS A 81 -7.70 3.14 1.40
#